data_AF-A0A2W4ISU7-F1
#
_entry.id   AF-A0A2W4ISU7-F1
#
_cell.length_a   1.000
_cell.length_b   1.000
_cell.length_c   1.000
_cell.angle_alpha   90.00
_cell.angle_beta   90.00
_cell.angle_gamma   90.00
#
_symmetry.space_group_name_H-M   'P 1'
#
loop_
_entity.id
_entity.type
_entity.pdbx_description
1 polymer ?
#
loop_
_entity_poly.entity_id
_entity_poly.type
_entity_poly.pdbx_seq_one_letter_code
_entity_poly.pdbx_strand_id
1 'polypeptide(L)'
;MTTRTASVLYRGGRVFCPGFPTATALLVREGRVTWLGLDVDAPRADAVVELAGALVTPAFVDAHVHVTDTGLALSGVDLSGARRAADVLDAAAAAAAGAPAPAVGFGPGWDGAPWADPALPAAHQLWRAGGGRPGYPRTASDSRGP
;
A
#
# COMPACT_ATOMS: atom_id res chain seq x y z
N MET A 1 11.26 -9.48 -34.96
CA MET A 1 10.08 -10.20 -34.45
C MET A 1 9.19 -9.18 -33.77
N THR A 2 8.21 -8.63 -34.48
CA THR A 2 7.27 -7.65 -33.93
C THR A 2 6.24 -8.40 -33.08
N THR A 3 6.34 -8.27 -31.76
CA THR A 3 5.33 -8.83 -30.86
C THR A 3 4.01 -8.14 -31.18
N ARG A 4 3.03 -8.91 -31.65
CA ARG A 4 1.69 -8.41 -31.86
C ARG A 4 1.13 -8.00 -30.51
N THR A 5 0.93 -6.71 -30.33
CA THR A 5 0.32 -6.15 -29.12
C THR A 5 -1.04 -6.77 -28.88
N ALA A 6 -1.23 -7.34 -27.69
CA ALA A 6 -2.50 -7.90 -27.26
C ALA A 6 -3.53 -6.80 -26.96
N SER A 7 -4.75 -6.99 -27.48
CA SER A 7 -5.90 -6.14 -27.27
C SER A 7 -6.97 -6.84 -26.43
N VAL A 8 -7.53 -6.15 -25.45
CA VAL A 8 -8.57 -6.70 -24.56
C VAL A 8 -9.80 -5.81 -24.60
N LEU A 9 -10.93 -6.40 -25.00
CA LEU A 9 -12.24 -5.76 -24.96
C LEU A 9 -12.91 -6.10 -23.63
N TYR A 10 -13.24 -5.09 -22.84
CA TYR A 10 -14.11 -5.22 -21.66
C TYR A 10 -15.51 -4.79 -22.07
N ARG A 11 -16.52 -5.63 -21.85
CA ARG A 11 -17.86 -5.41 -22.40
C ARG A 11 -18.97 -5.89 -21.46
N GLY A 12 -20.21 -5.53 -21.74
CA GLY A 12 -21.39 -5.93 -20.97
C GLY A 12 -21.44 -5.26 -19.61
N GLY A 13 -20.87 -4.07 -19.47
CA GLY A 13 -20.82 -3.32 -18.21
C GLY A 13 -21.40 -1.91 -18.35
N ARG A 14 -21.05 -1.05 -17.39
CA ARG A 14 -21.29 0.40 -17.45
C ARG A 14 -19.95 1.11 -17.34
N VAL A 15 -19.57 1.92 -18.32
CA VAL A 15 -18.30 2.63 -18.30
C VAL A 15 -18.55 4.07 -17.87
N PHE A 16 -18.00 4.47 -16.72
CA PHE A 16 -18.09 5.85 -16.26
C PHE A 16 -17.21 6.75 -17.13
N CYS A 17 -17.86 7.42 -18.10
CA CYS A 17 -17.25 8.42 -18.95
C CYS A 17 -18.23 9.60 -19.10
N PRO A 18 -17.96 10.77 -18.51
CA PRO A 18 -18.86 11.92 -18.62
C PRO A 18 -19.15 12.35 -20.06
N GLY A 19 -18.17 12.19 -20.96
CA GLY A 19 -18.33 12.49 -22.39
C GLY A 19 -19.10 11.44 -23.19
N PHE A 20 -19.35 10.25 -22.61
CA PHE A 20 -20.13 9.19 -23.25
C PHE A 20 -20.87 8.35 -22.18
N PRO A 21 -21.94 8.88 -21.57
CA PRO A 21 -22.57 8.28 -20.39
C PRO A 21 -23.24 6.91 -20.62
N THR A 22 -23.51 6.57 -21.88
CA THR A 22 -24.16 5.32 -22.27
C THR A 22 -23.18 4.22 -22.64
N ALA A 23 -21.86 4.46 -22.54
CA ALA A 23 -20.87 3.47 -22.91
C ALA A 23 -20.97 2.20 -22.04
N THR A 24 -20.94 1.05 -22.69
CA THR A 24 -21.05 -0.27 -22.05
C THR A 24 -19.82 -1.15 -22.27
N ALA A 25 -18.90 -0.71 -23.14
CA ALA A 25 -17.68 -1.42 -23.46
C ALA A 25 -16.50 -0.48 -23.73
N LEU A 26 -15.28 -0.99 -23.54
CA LEU A 26 -14.03 -0.30 -23.87
C LEU A 26 -12.94 -1.29 -24.32
N LEU A 27 -12.11 -0.85 -25.27
CA LEU A 27 -11.00 -1.64 -25.80
C LEU A 27 -9.68 -1.08 -25.29
N VAL A 28 -8.85 -1.94 -24.69
CA VAL A 28 -7.50 -1.61 -24.24
C VAL A 28 -6.48 -2.25 -25.16
N ARG A 29 -5.48 -1.46 -25.59
CA ARG A 29 -4.27 -1.92 -26.29
C ARG A 29 -3.06 -1.23 -25.67
N GLU A 30 -2.02 -1.97 -25.30
CA GLU A 30 -0.80 -1.42 -24.68
C GLU A 30 -1.07 -0.58 -23.42
N GLY A 31 -2.05 -0.99 -22.61
CA GLY A 31 -2.45 -0.24 -21.41
C GLY A 31 -3.16 1.10 -21.72
N ARG A 32 -3.54 1.36 -22.98
CA ARG A 32 -4.29 2.54 -23.39
C ARG A 32 -5.69 2.16 -23.85
N VAL A 33 -6.69 2.96 -23.48
CA VAL A 33 -8.04 2.86 -24.04
C VAL A 33 -7.99 3.38 -25.48
N THR A 34 -8.21 2.51 -26.47
CA THR A 34 -8.18 2.86 -27.89
C THR A 34 -9.58 3.01 -28.51
N TRP A 35 -10.61 2.54 -27.82
CA TRP A 35 -12.00 2.68 -28.23
C TRP A 35 -12.91 2.56 -27.00
N LEU A 36 -14.05 3.25 -27.02
CA LEU A 36 -15.08 3.23 -25.98
C LEU A 36 -16.44 3.45 -26.65
N GLY A 37 -17.46 2.69 -26.24
CA GLY A 37 -18.79 2.78 -26.84
C GLY A 37 -19.74 1.69 -26.39
N LEU A 38 -20.72 1.37 -27.23
CA LEU A 38 -21.72 0.33 -26.98
C LEU A 38 -21.21 -1.05 -27.39
N ASP A 39 -21.62 -2.11 -26.69
CA ASP A 39 -21.25 -3.50 -26.99
C ASP A 39 -21.44 -3.89 -28.45
N VAL A 40 -22.54 -3.40 -29.06
CA VAL A 40 -22.91 -3.70 -30.44
C VAL A 40 -21.93 -3.12 -31.46
N ASP A 41 -21.22 -2.05 -31.10
CA ASP A 41 -20.27 -1.34 -31.95
C ASP A 41 -18.81 -1.71 -31.65
N ALA A 42 -18.60 -2.67 -30.74
CA ALA A 42 -17.27 -3.01 -30.24
C ALA A 42 -16.39 -3.66 -31.33
N PRO A 43 -15.15 -3.16 -31.55
CA PRO A 43 -14.21 -3.80 -32.47
C PRO A 43 -13.79 -5.19 -32.00
N ARG A 44 -13.31 -6.02 -32.93
CA ARG A 44 -12.65 -7.30 -32.58
C ARG A 44 -11.40 -7.05 -31.74
N ALA A 45 -11.20 -7.91 -30.75
CA ALA A 45 -10.06 -7.91 -29.84
C ALA A 45 -9.47 -9.32 -29.72
N ASP A 46 -8.29 -9.43 -29.09
CA ASP A 46 -7.61 -10.70 -28.89
C ASP A 46 -8.17 -11.49 -27.71
N ALA A 47 -8.67 -10.77 -26.72
CA ALA A 47 -9.40 -11.30 -25.59
C ALA A 47 -10.64 -10.45 -25.32
N VAL A 48 -11.67 -11.10 -24.78
CA VAL A 48 -12.90 -10.45 -24.34
C VAL A 48 -13.08 -10.78 -22.86
N VAL A 49 -13.41 -9.76 -22.07
CA VAL A 49 -13.77 -9.86 -20.66
C VAL A 49 -15.21 -9.39 -20.51
N GLU A 50 -16.09 -10.30 -20.07
CA GLU A 50 -17.47 -10.00 -19.77
C GLU A 50 -17.58 -9.39 -18.36
N LEU A 51 -18.12 -8.17 -18.28
CA LEU A 51 -18.20 -7.41 -17.03
C LEU A 51 -19.47 -7.72 -16.21
N ALA A 52 -20.42 -8.48 -16.77
CA ALA A 52 -21.66 -8.89 -16.09
C ALA A 52 -22.41 -7.72 -15.39
N GLY A 53 -22.50 -6.57 -16.05
CA GLY A 53 -23.18 -5.37 -15.55
C GLY A 53 -22.35 -4.50 -14.58
N ALA A 54 -21.10 -4.89 -14.30
CA ALA A 54 -20.22 -4.15 -13.40
C ALA A 54 -19.93 -2.72 -13.92
N LEU A 55 -19.62 -1.83 -12.98
CA LEU A 55 -19.19 -0.47 -13.26
C LEU A 55 -17.67 -0.44 -13.47
N VAL A 56 -17.23 0.14 -14.58
CA VAL A 56 -15.84 0.50 -14.82
C VAL A 56 -15.67 1.99 -14.57
N THR A 57 -14.75 2.35 -13.70
CA THR A 57 -14.39 3.75 -13.43
C THR A 57 -12.91 3.98 -13.73
N PRO A 58 -12.48 5.23 -13.94
CA PRO A 58 -11.08 5.58 -13.74
C PRO A 58 -10.60 5.06 -12.37
N ALA A 59 -9.35 4.63 -12.30
CA ALA A 59 -8.73 4.31 -11.03
C ALA A 59 -8.64 5.58 -10.16
N PHE A 60 -8.63 5.40 -8.84
CA PHE A 60 -8.35 6.48 -7.92
C PHE A 60 -6.94 7.01 -8.15
N VAL A 61 -6.79 8.34 -8.10
CA VAL A 61 -5.49 9.02 -8.13
C VAL A 61 -5.35 9.76 -6.81
N ASP A 62 -4.36 9.37 -6.02
CA ASP A 62 -3.97 10.11 -4.83
C ASP A 62 -2.92 11.16 -5.22
N ALA A 63 -3.30 12.44 -5.08
CA ALA A 63 -2.43 13.56 -5.44
C ALA A 63 -1.37 13.85 -4.36
N HIS A 64 -1.53 13.30 -3.16
CA HIS A 64 -0.64 13.57 -2.05
C HIS A 64 -0.60 12.41 -1.08
N VAL A 65 0.42 11.57 -1.22
CA VAL A 65 0.66 10.42 -0.35
C VAL A 65 2.11 10.36 0.09
N HIS A 66 2.31 10.05 1.37
CA HIS A 66 3.62 9.71 1.92
C HIS A 66 3.88 8.21 1.71
N VAL A 67 4.21 7.79 0.49
CA VAL A 67 4.35 6.36 0.15
C VAL A 67 5.41 5.68 1.01
N THR A 68 6.55 6.33 1.22
CA THR A 68 7.63 5.82 2.07
C THR A 68 7.17 5.63 3.51
N ASP A 69 6.52 6.64 4.10
CA ASP A 69 6.04 6.56 5.48
C ASP A 69 4.93 5.52 5.64
N THR A 70 4.12 5.32 4.60
CA THR A 70 3.09 4.27 4.55
C THR A 70 3.73 2.88 4.45
N GLY A 71 4.78 2.71 3.65
CA GLY A 71 5.54 1.46 3.58
C GLY A 71 6.19 1.12 4.91
N LEU A 72 6.86 2.09 5.54
CA LEU A 72 7.47 1.96 6.87
C LEU A 72 6.42 1.78 7.98
N ALA A 73 5.24 2.42 7.83
CA ALA A 73 3.90 2.03 8.28
C ALA A 73 3.71 0.55 8.50
N LEU A 74 3.51 -0.10 7.36
CA LEU A 74 3.07 -1.49 7.24
C LEU A 74 4.15 -2.49 7.67
N SER A 75 5.42 -2.10 7.64
CA SER A 75 6.54 -2.96 8.03
C SER A 75 7.03 -2.75 9.47
N GLY A 76 6.53 -1.73 10.17
CA GLY A 76 6.97 -1.38 11.51
C GLY A 76 6.37 -2.29 12.59
N VAL A 77 7.07 -2.41 13.72
CA VAL A 77 6.55 -3.05 14.93
C VAL A 77 5.53 -2.12 15.58
N ASP A 78 4.28 -2.58 15.74
CA ASP A 78 3.26 -1.86 16.49
C ASP A 78 3.55 -1.95 18.00
N LEU A 79 3.76 -0.79 18.64
CA LEU A 79 4.02 -0.68 20.08
C LEU A 79 2.85 -0.02 20.81
N SER A 80 1.67 0.13 20.18
CA SER A 80 0.49 0.75 20.81
C SER A 80 0.03 0.03 22.08
N GLY A 81 0.32 -1.27 22.18
CA GLY A 81 0.09 -2.10 23.36
C GLY A 81 1.18 -2.01 24.45
N ALA A 82 2.34 -1.42 24.17
CA ALA A 82 3.44 -1.34 25.13
C ALA A 82 3.07 -0.44 26.32
N ARG A 83 3.51 -0.82 27.52
CA ARG A 83 3.28 -0.11 28.78
C ARG A 83 4.58 0.18 29.55
N ARG A 84 5.71 -0.33 29.06
CA ARG A 84 7.05 -0.20 29.66
C ARG A 84 8.13 -0.60 28.66
N ALA A 85 9.37 -0.20 28.94
CA ALA A 85 10.55 -0.51 28.13
C ALA A 85 10.74 -2.00 27.80
N ALA A 86 10.37 -2.91 28.73
CA ALA A 86 10.49 -4.35 28.51
C ALA A 86 9.63 -4.83 27.32
N ASP A 87 8.42 -4.32 27.18
CA ASP A 87 7.48 -4.73 26.13
C ASP A 87 8.03 -4.35 24.74
N VAL A 88 8.77 -3.23 24.67
CA VAL A 88 9.45 -2.78 23.45
C VAL A 88 10.63 -3.67 23.08
N LEU A 89 11.41 -4.11 24.06
CA LEU A 89 12.55 -5.02 23.84
C LEU A 89 12.08 -6.40 23.36
N ASP A 90 10.98 -6.91 23.95
CA ASP A 90 10.38 -8.18 23.55
C ASP A 90 9.85 -8.10 22.11
N ALA A 91 9.18 -7.01 21.76
CA ALA A 91 8.69 -6.77 20.40
C ALA A 91 9.84 -6.63 19.38
N ALA A 92 10.95 -5.98 19.76
CA ALA A 92 12.15 -5.88 18.93
C ALA A 92 12.79 -7.26 18.68
N ALA A 93 12.88 -8.10 19.71
CA ALA A 93 13.41 -9.46 19.60
C ALA A 93 12.52 -10.37 18.74
N ALA A 94 11.20 -10.27 18.89
CA ALA A 94 10.25 -11.01 18.06
C ALA A 94 10.34 -10.60 16.58
N ALA A 95 10.38 -9.29 16.30
CA ALA A 95 10.57 -8.78 14.95
C ALA A 95 11.91 -9.23 14.34
N ALA A 96 12.96 -9.26 15.18
CA ALA A 96 14.27 -9.70 14.77
C ALA A 96 14.30 -11.20 14.35
N ALA A 97 13.51 -12.04 15.02
CA ALA A 97 13.43 -13.47 14.74
C ALA A 97 12.56 -13.82 13.52
N GLY A 98 11.54 -13.01 13.21
CA GLY A 98 10.54 -13.32 12.18
C GLY A 98 10.99 -13.16 10.72
N ALA A 99 11.91 -12.22 10.43
CA ALA A 99 12.51 -12.07 9.09
C ALA A 99 13.82 -11.24 9.15
N PRO A 100 14.80 -11.52 8.27
CA PRO A 100 15.99 -10.67 8.14
C PRO A 100 15.63 -9.37 7.41
N ALA A 101 15.15 -8.37 8.16
CA ALA A 101 15.12 -6.97 7.73
C ALA A 101 16.44 -6.27 8.11
N PRO A 102 16.92 -5.27 7.33
CA PRO A 102 18.16 -4.55 7.62
C PRO A 102 18.08 -3.64 8.86
N ALA A 103 16.87 -3.32 9.33
CA ALA A 103 16.60 -2.51 10.51
C ALA A 103 15.26 -2.90 11.14
N VAL A 104 15.06 -2.56 12.42
CA VAL A 104 13.78 -2.71 13.12
C VAL A 104 13.11 -1.35 13.22
N GLY A 105 11.98 -1.17 12.52
CA GLY A 105 11.18 0.05 12.62
C GLY A 105 10.23 -0.05 13.82
N PHE A 106 10.19 0.99 14.65
CA PHE A 106 9.24 1.09 15.75
C PHE A 106 8.12 2.08 15.40
N GLY A 107 6.89 1.58 15.39
CA GLY A 107 5.69 2.35 15.10
C GLY A 107 5.13 3.10 16.31
N PRO A 108 3.83 3.47 16.27
CA PRO A 108 3.17 4.20 17.35
C PRO A 108 3.32 3.51 18.71
N GLY A 109 3.40 4.31 19.79
CA GLY A 109 3.59 3.81 21.17
C GLY A 109 5.05 3.71 21.62
N TRP A 110 6.01 4.06 20.75
CA TRP A 110 7.42 4.14 21.08
C TRP A 110 7.76 5.21 22.14
N ASP A 111 7.04 6.33 22.17
CA ASP A 111 7.39 7.52 22.97
C ASP A 111 7.10 7.41 24.47
N GLY A 112 6.53 6.28 24.91
CA GLY A 112 6.23 6.03 26.31
C GLY A 112 5.17 6.94 26.93
N ALA A 113 4.45 7.73 26.12
CA ALA A 113 3.45 8.68 26.61
C ALA A 113 2.36 8.04 27.50
N PRO A 114 1.88 6.79 27.25
CA PRO A 114 0.89 6.16 28.12
C PRO A 114 1.49 5.26 29.22
N TRP A 115 2.82 5.24 29.40
CA TRP A 115 3.48 4.32 30.34
C TRP A 115 3.51 4.88 31.76
N ALA A 116 3.45 3.99 32.76
CA ALA A 116 3.58 4.39 34.17
C ALA A 116 5.00 4.87 34.51
N ASP A 117 6.00 4.26 33.86
CA ASP A 117 7.39 4.73 33.81
C ASP A 117 7.71 5.06 32.34
N PRO A 118 7.89 6.33 31.97
CA PRO A 118 8.14 6.75 30.60
C PRO A 118 9.59 6.50 30.15
N ALA A 119 10.43 5.86 30.97
CA ALA A 119 11.81 5.56 30.59
C ALA A 119 11.87 4.65 29.36
N LEU A 120 12.50 5.17 28.30
CA LEU A 120 12.75 4.42 27.06
C LEU A 120 13.92 3.45 27.23
N PRO A 121 13.94 2.33 26.49
CA PRO A 121 15.12 1.47 26.41
C PRO A 121 16.33 2.24 25.89
N ALA A 122 17.50 2.01 26.49
CA ALA A 122 18.74 2.56 25.98
C ALA A 122 19.10 1.95 24.62
N ALA A 123 19.78 2.73 23.76
CA ALA A 123 20.12 2.31 22.40
C ALA A 123 20.85 0.96 22.33
N HIS A 124 21.74 0.67 23.28
CA HIS A 124 22.47 -0.59 23.34
C HIS A 124 21.59 -1.80 23.72
N GLN A 125 20.46 -1.58 24.40
CA GLN A 125 19.48 -2.64 24.70
C GLN A 125 18.69 -2.99 23.43
N LEU A 126 18.27 -1.97 22.67
CA LEU A 126 17.59 -2.15 21.38
C LEU A 126 18.48 -2.84 20.36
N TRP A 127 19.75 -2.46 20.28
CA TRP A 127 20.72 -3.11 19.39
C TRP A 127 20.83 -4.60 19.66
N ARG A 128 20.90 -4.99 20.94
CA ARG A 128 20.95 -6.40 21.34
C ARG A 128 19.65 -7.13 21.01
N ALA A 129 18.51 -6.55 21.37
CA ALA A 129 17.20 -7.14 21.08
C ALA A 129 16.95 -7.28 19.58
N GLY A 130 17.37 -6.30 18.78
CA GLY A 130 17.30 -6.32 17.31
C GLY A 130 18.25 -7.29 16.63
N GLY A 131 19.05 -8.07 17.37
CA GLY A 131 20.03 -8.99 16.79
C GLY A 131 21.19 -8.29 16.08
N GLY A 132 21.64 -7.15 16.62
CA GLY A 132 22.73 -6.37 16.04
C GLY A 132 22.31 -5.47 14.87
N ARG A 133 21.04 -5.07 14.84
CA ARG A 133 20.50 -4.17 13.81
C ARG A 133 20.11 -2.84 14.41
N PRO A 134 20.25 -1.73 13.66
CA PRO A 134 19.76 -0.44 14.10
C PRO A 134 18.23 -0.48 14.22
N GLY A 135 17.72 0.11 15.28
CA GLY A 135 16.31 0.41 15.45
C GLY A 135 16.07 1.89 15.14
N TYR A 136 14.99 2.22 14.44
CA TYR A 136 14.60 3.61 14.23
C TYR A 136 13.18 3.84 14.77
N PRO A 137 13.00 4.80 15.68
CA PRO A 137 11.68 5.17 16.14
C PRO A 137 10.97 6.06 15.13
N ARG A 138 9.65 5.93 15.04
CA ARG A 138 8.77 6.92 14.41
C ARG A 138 7.75 7.40 15.42
N THR A 139 7.73 8.70 15.67
CA THR A 139 6.68 9.34 16.46
C THR A 139 5.57 9.85 15.55
N ALA A 140 4.36 9.97 16.07
CA ALA A 140 3.22 10.53 15.32
C ALA A 140 3.44 12.01 14.88
N SER A 141 4.50 12.67 15.36
CA SER A 141 4.91 14.00 14.92
C SER A 141 5.60 13.98 13.55
N ASP A 142 6.27 12.90 13.17
CA ASP A 142 7.02 12.82 11.90
C ASP A 142 6.10 12.73 10.67
N SER A 143 4.83 12.36 10.88
CA SER A 143 3.80 12.30 9.83
C SER A 143 2.94 13.56 9.72
N ARG A 144 3.15 14.57 10.58
CA ARG A 144 2.49 15.88 10.43
C ARG A 144 3.39 16.76 9.58
N GLY A 145 3.11 16.78 8.28
CA GLY A 145 3.68 17.80 7.40
C GLY A 145 3.38 19.23 7.90
N PRO A 146 4.11 20.24 7.40
CA PRO A 146 3.86 21.65 7.73
C PRO A 146 2.43 22.12 7.41
#